data_AF-A0A843GUF9-F1
#
_entry.id   AF-A0A843GUF9-F1
#
_cell.length_a   1.000
_cell.length_b   1.000
_cell.length_c   1.000
_cell.angle_alpha   90.00
_cell.angle_beta   90.00
_cell.angle_gamma   90.00
#
_symmetry.space_group_name_H-M   'P 1'
#
loop_
_entity.id
_entity.type
_entity.pdbx_description
1 polymer ?
#
loop_
_entity_poly.entity_id
_entity_poly.type
_entity_poly.pdbx_seq_one_letter_code
_entity_poly.pdbx_strand_id
1 'polypeptide(L)' 'MNTCCEKCGADLNFYDHELIEGKNEHISIKFSGWCPFCGKQVTWIEEYKFVETTKIKEIK' A
#
# COMPACT_ATOMS: atom_id res chain seq x y z
N MET A 1 -5.11 -4.28 -6.34
CA MET A 1 -5.59 -4.75 -5.03
C MET A 1 -6.95 -4.11 -4.77
N ASN A 2 -7.91 -4.84 -4.20
CA ASN A 2 -9.28 -4.32 -3.98
C ASN A 2 -9.28 -3.32 -2.81
N THR A 3 -9.28 -2.02 -3.12
CA THR A 3 -9.49 -0.91 -2.17
C THR A 3 -10.96 -0.71 -1.81
N CYS A 4 -11.83 -1.63 -2.23
CA CYS A 4 -13.27 -1.56 -2.08
C CYS A 4 -13.76 -2.66 -1.15
N CYS A 5 -14.81 -2.38 -0.38
CA CYS A 5 -15.41 -3.34 0.51
C CYS A 5 -16.22 -4.40 -0.25
N GLU A 6 -15.96 -5.68 0.03
CA GLU A 6 -16.62 -6.81 -0.65
C GLU A 6 -18.14 -6.90 -0.44
N LYS A 7 -18.66 -6.28 0.63
CA LYS A 7 -20.11 -6.25 0.90
C LYS A 7 -20.81 -5.08 0.24
N CYS A 8 -20.21 -3.89 0.37
CA CYS A 8 -20.85 -2.62 0.03
C CYS A 8 -20.40 -2.10 -1.35
N GLY A 9 -19.32 -2.64 -1.93
CA GLY A 9 -18.69 -2.16 -3.16
C GLY A 9 -18.01 -0.79 -3.03
N ALA A 10 -18.28 -0.05 -1.95
CA ALA A 10 -17.73 1.27 -1.74
C ALA A 10 -16.24 1.24 -1.39
N ASP A 11 -15.57 2.34 -1.72
CA ASP A 11 -14.19 2.59 -1.32
C ASP A 11 -14.04 2.61 0.20
N LEU A 12 -12.91 2.09 0.65
CA LEU A 12 -12.53 2.10 2.05
C LEU A 12 -12.02 3.49 2.44
N ASN A 13 -12.42 3.97 3.61
CA ASN A 13 -11.80 5.13 4.25
C ASN A 13 -10.49 4.70 4.89
N PHE A 14 -9.39 5.26 4.40
CA PHE A 14 -8.05 5.06 4.92
C PHE A 14 -7.80 5.99 6.10
N TYR A 15 -7.20 5.47 7.16
CA TYR A 15 -6.88 6.29 8.34
C TYR A 15 -5.53 5.98 8.97
N ASP A 16 -4.90 4.84 8.64
CA ASP A 16 -3.64 4.46 9.28
C ASP A 16 -2.75 3.64 8.33
N HIS A 17 -1.44 3.81 8.50
CA HIS A 17 -0.41 3.01 7.84
C HIS A 17 0.79 2.81 8.76
N GLU A 18 1.38 1.61 8.72
CA GLU A 18 2.52 1.21 9.55
C GLU A 18 3.60 0.56 8.68
N LEU A 19 4.85 1.03 8.80
CA LEU A 19 6.01 0.38 8.19
C LEU A 19 6.31 -0.91 8.96
N ILE A 20 6.13 -2.08 8.33
CA ILE A 20 6.40 -3.38 8.97
C ILE A 20 7.89 -3.72 8.85
N GLU A 21 8.45 -3.56 7.65
CA GLU A 21 9.84 -3.91 7.36
C GLU A 21 10.40 -2.97 6.29
N GLY A 22 11.65 -2.54 6.48
CA GLY A 22 12.43 -1.86 5.45
C GLY A 22 13.86 -2.42 5.45
N LYS A 23 14.20 -3.24 4.44
CA LYS A 23 15.56 -3.80 4.28
C LYS A 23 16.03 -3.68 2.84
N ASN A 24 17.23 -3.11 2.67
CA ASN A 24 18.05 -3.00 1.46
C ASN A 24 17.36 -2.49 0.18
N GLU A 25 16.28 -3.12 -0.26
CA GLU A 25 15.57 -2.83 -1.51
C GLU A 25 14.05 -3.05 -1.39
N HIS A 26 13.55 -3.57 -0.27
CA HIS A 26 12.14 -3.92 -0.07
C HIS A 26 11.57 -3.18 1.13
N ILE A 27 10.36 -2.63 0.97
CA ILE A 27 9.55 -2.05 2.03
C ILE A 27 8.20 -2.74 2.05
N SER A 28 7.74 -3.12 3.24
CA SER A 28 6.38 -3.59 3.48
C SER A 28 5.61 -2.58 4.33
N ILE A 29 4.50 -2.08 3.81
CA ILE A 29 3.61 -1.13 4.51
C ILE A 29 2.28 -1.82 4.78
N LYS A 30 1.87 -1.83 6.04
CA LYS A 30 0.52 -2.24 6.44
C LYS A 30 -0.41 -1.04 6.33
N PHE A 31 -1.56 -1.22 5.70
CA PHE A 31 -2.62 -0.23 5.63
C PHE A 31 -3.84 -0.70 6.40
N SER A 32 -4.52 0.24 7.04
CA SER A 32 -5.80 0.00 7.72
C SER A 32 -6.86 0.98 7.21
N GLY A 33 -8.05 0.44 6.94
CA GLY A 33 -9.21 1.21 6.50
C GLY A 33 -10.54 0.60 6.96
N TRP A 34 -11.64 1.28 6.71
CA TRP A 34 -12.98 0.81 7.06
C TRP A 34 -14.02 1.19 5.99
N CYS A 35 -15.05 0.35 5.75
CA CYS A 35 -16.17 0.74 4.86
C CYS A 35 -17.09 1.72 5.60
N PRO A 36 -17.32 2.94 5.06
CA PRO A 36 -18.23 3.93 5.67
C PRO A 36 -19.66 3.43 5.87
N PHE A 37 -20.10 2.44 5.08
CA PHE A 37 -21.48 1.97 5.09
C PHE A 37 -21.71 0.75 5.96
N CYS A 38 -20.78 -0.20 6.01
CA CYS A 38 -20.94 -1.43 6.79
C CYS A 38 -20.08 -1.50 8.05
N GLY A 39 -19.19 -0.52 8.28
CA GLY A 39 -18.32 -0.44 9.45
C GLY A 39 -17.23 -1.51 9.52
N LYS A 40 -17.13 -2.40 8.53
CA LYS A 40 -16.10 -3.46 8.49
C LYS A 40 -14.72 -2.83 8.34
N GLN A 41 -13.82 -3.18 9.26
CA GLN A 41 -12.40 -2.86 9.16
C GLN A 41 -11.70 -3.83 8.21
N VAL A 42 -10.76 -3.30 7.43
CA VAL A 42 -9.96 -4.04 6.46
C VAL A 42 -8.51 -3.62 6.66
N THR A 43 -7.62 -4.61 6.68
CA THR A 43 -6.18 -4.40 6.75
C THR A 43 -5.50 -5.17 5.63
N TRP A 44 -4.52 -4.56 4.99
CA TRP A 44 -3.73 -5.23 3.95
C TRP A 44 -2.28 -4.75 3.99
N ILE A 45 -1.40 -5.46 3.30
CA ILE A 45 0.02 -5.16 3.22
C ILE A 45 0.36 -4.91 1.76
N GLU A 46 1.04 -3.81 1.49
CA GLU A 46 1.65 -3.55 0.19
C GLU A 46 3.16 -3.66 0.30
N GLU A 47 3.75 -4.32 -0.70
CA GLU A 47 5.19 -4.52 -0.81
C GLU A 47 5.72 -3.65 -1.94
N TYR A 48 6.64 -2.75 -1.61
CA TYR A 48 7.30 -1.85 -2.53
C TYR A 48 8.76 -2.29 -2.70
N LYS A 49 9.19 -2.46 -3.95
CA LYS A 49 10.58 -2.70 -4.29
C LYS A 49 11.21 -1.43 -4.85
N PHE A 50 12.31 -0.98 -4.26
CA PHE A 50 13.13 0.07 -4.85
C PHE A 50 13.79 -0.49 -6.10
N VAL A 51 13.52 0.15 -7.24
CA VAL A 51 14.27 -0.11 -8.47
C VAL A 51 15.27 1.03 -8.59
N GLU A 52 16.55 0.76 -8.33
CA GLU A 52 17.62 1.72 -8.63
C GLU A 52 17.61 2.01 -10.13
N THR A 53 17.13 3.20 -10.53
CA THR A 53 17.24 3.67 -11.90
C THR A 53 18.64 4.23 -12.14
N THR A 54 19.65 3.36 -12.19
CA THR A 54 20.98 3.74 -12.68
C THR A 54 20.94 3.86 -14.21
N LYS A 55 20.44 4.99 -14.71
CA LYS A 55 20.69 5.42 -16.10
C LYS A 55 21.49 6.71 -16.10
N ILE A 56 22.73 6.65 -15.63
CA ILE A 56 23.76 7.59 -16.05
C ILE A 56 24.35 7.01 -17.35
N LYS A 57 23.85 7.50 -18.49
CA LYS A 57 24.66 7.52 -19.71
C LYS A 57 24.74 8.97 -20.15
N GLU A 58 25.65 9.71 -19.53
CA GLU A 58 26.32 10.80 -20.24
C GLU A 58 27.01 10.17 -21.46
N ILE A 59 26.55 10.51 -22.65
CA ILE A 59 27.33 10.32 -23.87
C ILE A 59 27.53 11.73 -24.42
N LYS A 60 28.81 12.14 -24.42
CA LYS A 60 29.32 13.38 -24.98
C LYS A 60 29.06 13.48 -26.48
#